data_AF-A0A519FGS9-F1
#
_entry.id   AF-A0A519FGS9-F1
#
_cell.length_a   1.000
_cell.length_b   1.000
_cell.length_c   1.000
_cell.angle_alpha   90.00
_cell.angle_beta   90.00
_cell.angle_gamma   90.00
#
_symmetry.space_group_name_H-M   'P 1'
#
loop_
_entity.id
_entity.type
_entity.pdbx_description
1 polymer ?
#
loop_
_entity_poly.entity_id
_entity_poly.type
_entity_poly.pdbx_seq_one_letter_code
_entity_poly.pdbx_strand_id
1 'polypeptide(L)'
;MFERYKSSIEKYCSEMGIEIPVGFERHPAGRFAAIDLDQAPPRLVAITWSKEAEAISYLQTLDPACRMRVLDFKDRCEMTFVGKTSLHRGTPL
;
A
#
# COMPACT_ATOMS: atom_id res chain seq x y z
N MET A 1 -1.26 -17.76 0.84
CA MET A 1 -1.39 -17.44 2.27
C MET A 1 -1.63 -15.93 2.39
N PHE A 2 -2.86 -15.48 2.16
CA PHE A 2 -3.26 -14.08 2.11
C PHE A 2 -3.61 -13.52 3.50
N GLU A 3 -4.08 -14.38 4.41
CA GLU A 3 -4.39 -14.01 5.79
C GLU A 3 -3.17 -13.43 6.54
N ARG A 4 -1.94 -13.81 6.17
CA ARG A 4 -0.71 -13.33 6.83
C ARG A 4 -0.50 -11.82 6.70
N TYR A 5 -0.89 -11.22 5.57
CA TYR A 5 -0.61 -9.81 5.35
C TYR A 5 -1.63 -8.90 6.01
N LYS A 6 -2.87 -9.37 6.20
CA LYS A 6 -3.95 -8.57 6.79
C LYS A 6 -3.57 -8.01 8.15
N SER A 7 -3.21 -8.88 9.09
CA SER A 7 -2.80 -8.46 10.43
C SER A 7 -1.53 -7.61 10.45
N SER A 8 -0.62 -7.81 9.49
CA SER A 8 0.59 -7.00 9.39
C SER A 8 0.28 -5.58 8.91
N ILE A 9 -0.61 -5.45 7.93
CA ILE A 9 -1.10 -4.17 7.42
C ILE A 9 -1.90 -3.43 8.51
N GLU A 10 -2.82 -4.12 9.18
CA GLU A 10 -3.62 -3.54 10.28
C GLU A 10 -2.74 -3.02 11.41
N LYS A 11 -1.74 -3.83 11.82
CA LYS A 11 -0.78 -3.43 12.84
C LYS A 11 -0.01 -2.19 12.42
N TYR A 12 0.54 -2.17 11.21
CA TYR A 12 1.26 -1.01 10.68
C TYR A 12 0.37 0.24 10.62
N CYS A 13 -0.87 0.11 10.16
CA CYS A 13 -1.80 1.24 10.08
C CYS A 13 -2.12 1.80 11.47
N SER A 14 -2.35 0.92 12.45
CA SER A 14 -2.57 1.32 13.85
C SER A 14 -1.36 2.05 14.45
N GLU A 15 -0.15 1.53 14.25
CA GLU A 15 1.10 2.12 14.76
C GLU A 15 1.41 3.49 14.12
N MET A 16 1.02 3.68 12.87
CA MET A 16 1.31 4.91 12.10
C MET A 16 0.15 5.92 12.06
N GLY A 17 -0.98 5.62 12.70
CA GLY A 17 -2.17 6.48 12.69
C GLY A 17 -2.83 6.60 11.32
N ILE A 18 -2.80 5.53 10.52
CA ILE A 18 -3.40 5.45 9.19
C ILE A 18 -4.82 4.89 9.30
N GLU A 19 -5.79 5.53 8.66
CA GLU A 19 -7.17 5.05 8.60
C GLU A 19 -7.29 3.85 7.65
N ILE A 20 -7.95 2.79 8.12
CA ILE A 20 -8.32 1.62 7.30
C ILE A 20 -9.73 1.85 6.73
N PRO A 21 -9.91 1.87 5.40
CA PRO A 21 -11.20 2.15 4.80
C PRO A 21 -12.20 1.01 4.99
N VAL A 22 -13.48 1.37 5.06
CA VAL A 22 -14.61 0.42 5.03
C VAL A 22 -14.59 -0.30 3.68
N GLY A 23 -14.08 -1.52 3.65
CA GLY A 23 -13.90 -2.32 2.43
C GLY A 23 -12.62 -3.14 2.42
N PHE A 24 -11.58 -2.73 3.15
CA PHE A 24 -10.33 -3.50 3.25
C PHE A 24 -10.57 -4.92 3.75
N GLU A 25 -11.47 -5.09 4.72
CA GLU A 25 -11.78 -6.41 5.29
C GLU A 25 -12.54 -7.34 4.35
N ARG A 26 -13.11 -6.83 3.24
CA ARG A 26 -13.95 -7.61 2.32
C ARG A 26 -13.13 -8.50 1.39
N HIS A 27 -11.83 -8.24 1.25
CA HIS A 27 -10.95 -8.95 0.34
C HIS A 27 -9.72 -9.49 1.08
N PRO A 28 -9.14 -10.62 0.62
CA PRO A 28 -7.88 -11.10 1.15
C PRO A 28 -6.79 -10.06 0.95
N ALA A 29 -5.99 -9.81 2.00
CA ALA A 29 -4.90 -8.85 1.92
C ALA A 29 -3.72 -9.40 1.09
N GLY A 30 -3.26 -8.60 0.14
CA GLY A 30 -2.08 -8.85 -0.69
C GLY A 30 -0.77 -8.44 -0.01
N ARG A 31 0.34 -8.74 -0.68
CA ARG A 31 1.71 -8.37 -0.27
C ARG A 31 1.93 -6.86 -0.32
N PHE A 32 1.37 -6.20 -1.32
CA PHE A 32 1.57 -4.79 -1.60
C PHE A 32 0.35 -3.99 -1.18
N ALA A 33 0.59 -2.89 -0.45
CA ALA A 33 -0.45 -1.95 -0.05
C ALA A 33 -0.04 -0.53 -0.44
N ALA A 34 -1.03 0.32 -0.72
CA ALA A 34 -0.82 1.74 -0.97
C ALA A 34 -1.53 2.57 0.10
N ILE A 35 -0.92 3.68 0.50
CA ILE A 35 -1.45 4.65 1.45
C ILE A 35 -1.52 6.00 0.75
N ASP A 36 -2.69 6.61 0.80
CA ASP A 36 -2.95 7.97 0.38
C ASP A 36 -2.52 8.94 1.49
N LEU A 37 -1.48 9.75 1.19
CA LEU A 37 -0.92 10.74 2.12
C LEU A 37 -1.57 12.12 1.97
N ASP A 38 -2.48 12.31 1.02
CA ASP A 38 -3.18 13.58 0.83
C ASP A 38 -4.41 13.71 1.73
N GLN A 39 -4.80 12.63 2.42
CA GLN A 39 -5.83 12.64 3.44
C GLN A 39 -5.27 12.89 4.85
N ALA A 40 -6.12 13.47 5.71
CA ALA A 40 -5.81 13.76 7.11
C ALA A 40 -6.90 13.15 8.01
N PRO A 41 -6.67 11.98 8.64
CA PRO A 41 -5.42 11.21 8.64
C PRO A 41 -5.11 10.53 7.29
N PRO A 42 -3.84 10.11 7.05
CA PRO A 42 -3.51 9.30 5.89
C PRO A 42 -4.37 8.04 5.84
N ARG A 43 -4.69 7.56 4.63
CA ARG A 43 -5.67 6.49 4.45
C ARG A 43 -5.13 5.35 3.63
N LEU A 44 -5.33 4.11 4.09
CA LEU A 44 -5.02 2.91 3.32
C LEU A 44 -5.94 2.82 2.09
N VAL A 45 -5.41 2.40 0.94
CA VAL A 45 -6.22 2.01 -0.22
C VAL A 45 -6.86 0.66 0.08
N ALA A 46 -8.19 0.56 -0.11
CA ALA A 46 -8.94 -0.65 0.27
C ALA A 46 -8.48 -1.92 -0.48
N ILE A 47 -7.94 -1.75 -1.69
CA ILE A 47 -7.42 -2.83 -2.52
C ILE A 47 -5.93 -3.00 -2.24
N THR A 48 -5.51 -4.25 -2.07
CA THR A 48 -4.10 -4.65 -1.95
C THR A 48 -3.78 -5.70 -3.00
N TRP A 49 -2.50 -5.87 -3.31
CA TRP A 49 -2.08 -6.64 -4.48
C TRP A 49 -1.08 -7.73 -4.13
N SER A 50 -1.12 -8.85 -4.85
CA SER A 50 -0.13 -9.92 -4.69
C SER A 50 1.09 -9.71 -5.56
N LYS A 51 0.91 -9.04 -6.70
CA LYS A 51 1.95 -8.80 -7.68
C LYS A 51 2.28 -7.31 -7.75
N GLU A 52 3.56 -7.02 -7.92
CA GLU A 52 4.06 -5.65 -8.05
C GLU A 52 3.45 -4.94 -9.27
N ALA A 53 3.27 -5.65 -10.39
CA ALA A 53 2.67 -5.12 -11.61
C ALA A 53 1.22 -4.63 -11.41
N GLU A 54 0.45 -5.24 -10.53
CA GLU A 54 -0.92 -4.80 -10.23
C GLU A 54 -0.91 -3.49 -9.43
N ALA A 55 0.02 -3.34 -8.48
CA ALA A 55 0.24 -2.09 -7.75
C ALA A 55 0.72 -0.98 -8.69
N ILE A 56 1.68 -1.26 -9.59
CA ILE A 56 2.14 -0.30 -10.62
C ILE A 56 0.98 0.13 -11.50
N SER A 57 0.18 -0.83 -12.00
CA SER A 57 -0.98 -0.53 -12.84
C SER A 57 -1.99 0.38 -12.13
N TYR A 58 -2.20 0.20 -10.83
CA TYR A 58 -3.04 1.11 -10.05
C TYR A 58 -2.43 2.51 -9.94
N LEU A 59 -1.14 2.63 -9.62
CA LEU A 59 -0.48 3.94 -9.49
C LEU A 59 -0.46 4.73 -10.81
N GLN A 60 -0.44 4.03 -11.94
CA GLN A 60 -0.51 4.65 -13.27
C GLN A 60 -1.87 5.29 -13.58
N THR A 61 -2.95 4.89 -12.90
CA THR A 61 -4.28 5.50 -13.09
C THR A 61 -4.51 6.74 -12.23
N LEU A 62 -3.62 7.01 -11.28
CA LEU A 62 -3.73 8.15 -10.37
C LEU A 62 -3.19 9.43 -10.99
N ASP A 63 -3.65 10.57 -10.46
CA ASP A 63 -3.05 11.86 -10.79
C ASP A 63 -1.57 11.87 -10.34
N PRO A 64 -0.62 12.29 -11.19
CA PRO A 64 0.79 12.43 -10.79
C PRO A 64 1.03 13.32 -9.56
N ALA A 65 0.09 14.21 -9.21
CA ALA A 65 0.13 15.03 -8.01
C ALA A 65 -0.26 14.27 -6.73
N CYS A 66 -0.95 13.12 -6.84
CA CYS A 66 -1.33 12.32 -5.69
C CYS A 66 -0.09 11.76 -4.97
N ARG A 67 0.04 12.07 -3.68
CA ARG A 67 1.14 11.55 -2.86
C ARG A 67 0.77 10.19 -2.28
N MET A 68 1.20 9.15 -2.98
CA MET A 68 1.02 7.78 -2.52
C MET A 68 2.29 7.22 -1.88
N ARG A 69 2.14 6.44 -0.81
CA ARG A 69 3.19 5.58 -0.25
C ARG A 69 2.84 4.13 -0.52
N VAL A 70 3.78 3.37 -1.10
CA VAL A 70 3.60 1.95 -1.38
C VAL A 70 4.46 1.13 -0.44
N LEU A 71 3.92 0.04 0.09
CA LEU A 71 4.57 -0.82 1.07
C LEU A 71 4.62 -2.26 0.57
N ASP A 72 5.76 -2.92 0.77
CA ASP A 72 5.92 -4.36 0.59
C ASP A 72 5.98 -5.06 1.95
N PHE A 73 4.90 -5.74 2.32
CA PHE A 73 4.81 -6.43 3.61
C PHE A 73 5.50 -7.80 3.64
N LYS A 74 5.94 -8.32 2.49
CA LYS A 74 6.79 -9.53 2.47
C LYS A 74 8.22 -9.15 2.85
N ASP A 75 8.75 -8.11 2.23
CA ASP A 75 10.14 -7.69 2.38
C ASP A 75 10.32 -6.57 3.42
N ARG A 76 9.20 -6.10 4.00
CA ARG A 76 9.13 -5.06 5.04
C ARG A 76 9.87 -3.78 4.66
N CYS A 77 9.55 -3.24 3.49
CA CYS A 77 10.10 -1.97 3.04
C CYS A 77 9.05 -1.08 2.36
N GLU A 78 9.33 0.22 2.34
CA GLU A 78 8.69 1.19 1.47
C GLU A 78 9.18 1.01 0.04
N MET A 79 8.27 1.22 -0.90
CA MET A 79 8.50 1.15 -2.33
C MET A 79 8.27 2.53 -2.93
N THR A 80 9.26 3.03 -3.67
CA THR A 80 9.19 4.31 -4.37
C THR A 80 8.79 4.07 -5.82
N PHE A 81 7.75 4.74 -6.28
CA PHE A 81 7.34 4.70 -7.68
C PHE A 81 8.24 5.62 -8.52
N VAL A 82 9.04 5.05 -9.40
CA VAL A 82 10.04 5.74 -10.22
C VAL A 82 9.67 5.62 -11.70
N GLY A 83 9.83 6.72 -12.45
CA GLY A 83 9.68 6.71 -13.91
C GLY A 83 8.28 6.31 -14.41
N LYS A 84 7.28 6.29 -13.52
CA LYS A 84 5.91 5.82 -13.78
C LYS A 84 5.79 4.34 -14.21
N THR A 85 6.84 3.54 -14.04
CA THR A 85 6.87 2.17 -14.56
C THR A 85 7.49 1.15 -13.60
N SER A 86 8.24 1.59 -12.58
CA SER A 86 8.92 0.70 -11.65
C SER A 86 8.71 1.09 -10.20
N LEU A 87 8.69 0.09 -9.32
CA LEU A 87 8.77 0.27 -7.89
C LEU A 87 10.17 -0.11 -7.41
N HIS A 88 10.86 0.82 -6.77
CA HIS A 88 12.19 0.59 -6.21
C HIS A 88 12.09 0.45 -4.70
N ARG A 89 12.77 -0.55 -4.15
CA ARG A 89 12.86 -0.74 -2.70
C ARG A 89 13.62 0.42 -2.07
N GLY A 90 13.04 0.98 -1.02
CA GLY A 90 13.62 2.05 -0.22
C GLY A 90 13.75 1.65 1.24
N THR A 91 13.20 2.50 2.11
CA THR A 91 13.35 2.45 3.57
C THR A 91 12.70 1.19 4.18
N PRO A 92 13.33 0.51 5.15
CA PRO A 92 12.69 -0.56 5.93
C PRO A 92 11.50 -0.08 6.79
N LEU A 93 10.53 -0.97 7.08
CA LEU A 93 9.34 -0.73 7.92
C LEU A 93 9.53 -1.08 9.40
#